data_AF-A0A0S8BBX8-F1
#
_entry.id   AF-A0A0S8BBX8-F1
#
_cell.length_a   1.000
_cell.length_b   1.000
_cell.length_c   1.000
_cell.angle_alpha   90.00
_cell.angle_beta   90.00
_cell.angle_gamma   90.00
#
_symmetry.space_group_name_H-M   'P 1'
#
loop_
_entity.id
_entity.type
_entity.pdbx_description
1 polymer ?
#
loop_
_entity_poly.entity_id
_entity_poly.type
_entity_poly.pdbx_seq_one_letter_code
_entity_poly.pdbx_strand_id
1 'polypeptide(L)'
;MPALRTVAAVATVSVTVLAARVHAQVPQRDVAVRVELDQADAVIALLEQRARGVDPAEADWRRLQSTTGYLRLKRRQESFGAEAFDSVFRAFVRSDDAVRRLPALRDALVKWRGIDVAAAAERAQAYLPDGVVIEATIYPVIKRTPNSFVFELDTDPAIFMYVDPDRSAAVLENTLAHELHHVGAATCPDPAGADTLDAPARRVVSWLSGFAEGMAVLAAAGGPHVHPHASSPADAWTVWERDIANFATDVPRMERFFRQILAGTLAEDEQRTQLFSFVNTDDVPQGAFYTVGWKMAALVEQAQGRESVVRAVCDPRVLLAAYNDVARAHPRTDADPLPLWSDAFLTAVGAGR
;
A
#
# COMPACT_ATOMS: atom_id res chain seq x y z
N MET A 1 60.12 -39.00 -62.14
CA MET A 1 60.21 -37.53 -62.21
C MET A 1 58.99 -36.95 -61.53
N PRO A 2 59.14 -36.20 -60.42
CA PRO A 2 58.01 -35.78 -59.60
C PRO A 2 57.40 -34.49 -60.15
N ALA A 3 56.08 -34.43 -60.26
CA ALA A 3 55.32 -33.21 -60.51
C ALA A 3 54.65 -32.78 -59.19
N LEU A 4 55.06 -31.62 -58.68
CA LEU A 4 54.51 -30.98 -57.49
C LEU A 4 53.01 -30.67 -57.70
N ARG A 5 52.21 -31.07 -56.71
CA ARG A 5 50.83 -30.62 -56.50
C ARG A 5 50.84 -29.40 -55.59
N THR A 6 50.35 -28.27 -56.07
CA THR A 6 50.10 -27.07 -55.26
C THR A 6 48.61 -27.03 -54.93
N VAL A 7 48.26 -27.25 -53.66
CA VAL A 7 46.90 -27.04 -53.14
C VAL A 7 46.93 -25.74 -52.34
N ALA A 8 46.19 -24.73 -52.81
CA ALA A 8 45.99 -23.47 -52.11
C ALA A 8 44.97 -23.68 -50.97
N ALA A 9 45.36 -23.38 -49.74
CA ALA A 9 44.48 -23.36 -48.58
C ALA A 9 43.81 -21.98 -48.47
N VAL A 10 42.48 -21.96 -48.52
CA VAL A 10 41.65 -20.78 -48.22
C VAL A 10 41.49 -20.71 -46.70
N ALA A 11 42.06 -19.67 -46.07
CA ALA A 11 41.88 -19.39 -44.65
C ALA A 11 40.63 -18.54 -44.44
N THR A 12 39.60 -19.11 -43.85
CA THR A 12 38.36 -18.43 -43.44
C THR A 12 38.61 -17.67 -42.13
N VAL A 13 38.55 -16.34 -42.16
CA VAL A 13 38.61 -15.49 -40.96
C VAL A 13 37.20 -15.38 -40.38
N SER A 14 36.96 -16.08 -39.26
CA SER A 14 35.73 -15.94 -38.48
C SER A 14 35.84 -14.74 -37.55
N VAL A 15 35.13 -13.65 -37.86
CA VAL A 15 34.96 -12.50 -36.95
C VAL A 15 33.98 -12.90 -35.86
N THR A 16 34.49 -13.12 -34.64
CA THR A 16 33.65 -13.36 -33.45
C THR A 16 33.32 -12.00 -32.82
N VAL A 17 32.08 -11.52 -32.99
CA VAL A 17 31.58 -10.33 -32.29
C VAL A 17 31.28 -10.73 -30.84
N LEU A 18 32.17 -10.40 -29.92
CA LEU A 18 31.90 -10.46 -28.48
C LEU A 18 30.89 -9.36 -28.15
N ALA A 19 29.60 -9.71 -28.08
CA ALA A 19 28.60 -8.85 -27.48
C ALA A 19 28.86 -8.80 -25.97
N ALA A 20 29.55 -7.75 -25.51
CA ALA A 20 29.66 -7.45 -24.10
C ALA A 20 28.25 -7.18 -23.55
N ARG A 21 27.73 -8.12 -22.75
CA ARG A 21 26.56 -7.86 -21.90
C ARG A 21 26.98 -6.85 -20.85
N VAL A 22 26.83 -5.57 -21.15
CA VAL A 22 26.75 -4.53 -20.14
C VAL A 22 25.51 -4.87 -19.31
N HIS A 23 25.70 -5.59 -18.21
CA HIS A 23 24.72 -5.58 -17.13
C HIS A 23 24.79 -4.16 -16.60
N ALA A 24 23.88 -3.30 -17.04
CA ALA A 24 23.62 -2.07 -16.32
C ALA A 24 23.30 -2.52 -14.89
N GLN A 25 24.20 -2.22 -13.94
CA GLN A 25 23.85 -2.26 -12.54
C GLN A 25 22.71 -1.26 -12.40
N VAL A 26 21.48 -1.78 -12.33
CA VAL A 26 20.34 -1.01 -11.85
C VAL A 26 20.79 -0.47 -10.50
N PRO A 27 20.81 0.86 -10.29
CA PRO A 27 21.13 1.42 -8.99
C PRO A 27 20.26 0.69 -7.96
N GLN A 28 20.89 0.04 -6.98
CA GLN A 28 20.14 -0.47 -5.84
C GLN A 28 19.49 0.76 -5.21
N ARG A 29 18.19 0.88 -5.42
CA ARG A 29 17.39 1.97 -4.89
C ARG A 29 17.36 1.87 -3.36
N ASP A 30 17.26 3.01 -2.68
CA ASP A 30 17.38 3.15 -1.22
C ASP A 30 16.18 2.52 -0.48
N VAL A 31 16.25 1.21 -0.24
CA VAL A 31 15.30 0.45 0.59
C VAL A 31 15.97 0.10 1.92
N ALA A 32 15.49 0.70 3.00
CA ALA A 32 15.92 0.46 4.36
C ALA A 32 14.73 0.01 5.22
N VAL A 33 14.32 -1.25 5.06
CA VAL A 33 13.19 -1.82 5.79
C VAL A 33 13.69 -2.84 6.81
N ARG A 34 13.28 -2.67 8.08
CA ARG A 34 13.59 -3.62 9.17
C ARG A 34 12.32 -4.15 9.83
N VAL A 35 12.40 -5.37 10.36
CA VAL A 35 11.31 -5.99 11.14
C VAL A 35 11.72 -6.10 12.59
N GLU A 36 10.91 -5.55 13.50
CA GLU A 36 11.12 -5.58 14.94
C GLU A 36 9.99 -6.36 15.62
N LEU A 37 10.33 -7.55 16.14
CA LEU A 37 9.38 -8.50 16.75
C LEU A 37 9.29 -8.38 18.27
N ASP A 38 10.02 -7.43 18.86
CA ASP A 38 10.27 -7.34 20.29
C ASP A 38 8.99 -7.32 21.15
N GLN A 39 7.98 -6.55 20.73
CA GLN A 39 6.69 -6.45 21.39
C GLN A 39 5.92 -7.77 21.32
N ALA A 40 5.82 -8.38 20.13
CA ALA A 40 5.09 -9.63 19.96
C ALA A 40 5.76 -10.77 20.73
N ASP A 41 7.09 -10.86 20.72
CA ASP A 41 7.84 -11.86 21.49
C ASP A 41 7.67 -11.68 23.00
N ALA A 42 7.67 -10.45 23.48
CA ALA A 42 7.38 -10.17 24.88
C ALA A 42 5.93 -10.56 25.25
N VAL A 43 4.94 -10.30 24.40
CA VAL A 43 3.56 -10.73 24.64
C VAL A 43 3.42 -12.24 24.64
N ILE A 44 4.01 -12.96 23.68
CA ILE A 44 4.00 -14.44 23.66
C ILE A 44 4.58 -14.99 24.96
N ALA A 45 5.70 -14.46 25.45
CA ALA A 45 6.30 -14.90 26.70
C ALA A 45 5.37 -14.72 27.92
N LEU A 46 4.62 -13.61 27.98
CA LEU A 46 3.63 -13.38 29.04
C LEU A 46 2.46 -14.36 28.95
N LEU A 47 1.98 -14.63 27.73
CA LEU A 47 0.90 -15.58 27.49
C LEU A 47 1.32 -17.03 27.82
N GLU A 48 2.57 -17.41 27.57
CA GLU A 48 3.11 -18.73 27.95
C GLU A 48 3.19 -18.92 29.47
N GLN A 49 3.47 -17.86 30.24
CA GLN A 49 3.40 -17.92 31.70
C GLN A 49 1.95 -18.15 32.15
N ARG A 50 1.02 -17.36 31.61
CA ARG A 50 -0.42 -17.49 31.89
C ARG A 50 -0.97 -18.87 31.53
N ALA A 51 -0.58 -19.43 30.38
CA ALA A 51 -0.98 -20.76 29.95
C ALA A 51 -0.52 -21.89 30.90
N ARG A 52 0.53 -21.64 31.71
CA ARG A 52 1.01 -22.55 32.76
C ARG A 52 0.39 -22.28 34.14
N GLY A 53 -0.60 -21.39 34.22
CA GLY A 53 -1.21 -20.97 35.49
C GLY A 53 -0.33 -20.05 36.32
N VAL A 54 0.70 -19.45 35.73
CA VAL A 54 1.60 -18.51 36.39
C VAL A 54 1.21 -17.08 36.01
N ASP A 55 0.97 -16.24 37.01
CA ASP A 55 0.76 -14.81 36.79
C ASP A 55 2.10 -14.11 36.50
N PRO A 56 2.21 -13.34 35.40
CA PRO A 56 3.46 -12.68 35.08
C PRO A 56 3.88 -11.66 36.13
N ALA A 57 5.16 -11.69 36.50
CA ALA A 57 5.72 -10.81 37.50
C ALA A 57 5.85 -9.38 36.94
N GLU A 58 5.97 -8.38 37.83
CA GLU A 58 6.13 -6.98 37.41
C GLU A 58 7.39 -6.76 36.56
N ALA A 59 8.43 -7.58 36.74
CA ALA A 59 9.62 -7.54 35.90
C ALA A 59 9.33 -7.93 34.44
N ASP A 60 8.44 -8.90 34.20
CA ASP A 60 8.04 -9.31 32.85
C ASP A 60 7.25 -8.20 32.15
N TRP A 61 6.36 -7.54 32.88
CA TRP A 61 5.63 -6.37 32.37
C TRP A 61 6.56 -5.22 32.04
N ARG A 62 7.53 -4.91 32.91
CA ARG A 62 8.55 -3.89 32.62
C ARG A 62 9.36 -4.25 31.38
N ARG A 63 9.67 -5.54 31.16
CA ARG A 63 10.35 -5.99 29.94
C ARG A 63 9.52 -5.67 28.70
N LEU A 64 8.24 -6.06 28.66
CA LEU A 64 7.33 -5.70 27.57
C LEU A 64 7.27 -4.18 27.37
N GLN A 65 7.10 -3.42 28.45
CA GLN A 65 6.96 -1.96 28.41
C GLN A 65 8.24 -1.24 27.98
N SER A 66 9.39 -1.92 28.00
CA SER A 66 10.68 -1.42 27.50
C SER A 66 10.94 -1.76 26.03
N THR A 67 10.11 -2.60 25.40
CA THR A 67 10.25 -2.90 23.97
C THR A 67 9.92 -1.68 23.12
N THR A 68 10.65 -1.50 22.02
CA THR A 68 10.43 -0.41 21.06
C THR A 68 9.04 -0.50 20.45
N GLY A 69 8.59 -1.69 20.05
CA GLY A 69 7.25 -1.88 19.49
C GLY A 69 6.13 -1.47 20.47
N TYR A 70 6.28 -1.77 21.77
CA TYR A 70 5.31 -1.35 22.79
C TYR A 70 5.31 0.17 23.00
N LEU A 71 6.49 0.78 23.15
CA LEU A 71 6.61 2.22 23.39
C LEU A 71 6.02 3.04 22.24
N ARG A 72 6.30 2.64 21.00
CA ARG A 72 5.75 3.33 19.81
C ARG A 72 4.26 3.08 19.64
N LEU A 73 3.78 1.85 19.86
CA LEU A 73 2.34 1.54 19.85
C LEU A 73 1.60 2.38 20.89
N LYS A 74 2.14 2.48 22.11
CA LYS A 74 1.57 3.29 23.19
C LYS A 74 1.50 4.76 22.80
N ARG A 75 2.61 5.34 22.33
CA ARG A 75 2.66 6.74 21.85
C ARG A 75 1.58 7.01 20.82
N ARG A 76 1.43 6.12 19.83
CA ARG A 76 0.37 6.23 18.82
C ARG A 76 -1.01 6.22 19.46
N GLN A 77 -1.30 5.32 20.41
CA GLN A 77 -2.64 5.27 21.01
C GLN A 77 -2.93 6.53 21.82
N GLU A 78 -1.93 7.03 22.56
CA GLU A 78 -2.03 8.26 23.34
C GLU A 78 -2.24 9.50 22.44
N SER A 79 -1.68 9.53 21.22
CA SER A 79 -1.94 10.62 20.26
C SER A 79 -3.39 10.65 19.76
N PHE A 80 -4.15 9.57 19.93
CA PHE A 80 -5.60 9.51 19.67
C PHE A 80 -6.45 9.65 20.94
N GLY A 81 -5.85 10.05 22.06
CA GLY A 81 -6.56 10.28 23.32
C GLY A 81 -6.88 9.01 24.11
N ALA A 82 -6.19 7.88 23.84
CA ALA A 82 -6.36 6.68 24.64
C ALA A 82 -5.78 6.86 26.05
N GLU A 83 -6.62 7.28 26.99
CA GLU A 83 -6.28 7.29 28.41
C GLU A 83 -6.16 5.85 28.94
N ALA A 84 -5.14 5.57 29.75
CA ALA A 84 -4.91 4.27 30.39
C ALA A 84 -4.58 3.08 29.45
N PHE A 85 -3.85 3.31 28.35
CA PHE A 85 -3.36 2.26 27.44
C PHE A 85 -2.76 1.05 28.18
N ASP A 86 -1.88 1.29 29.16
CA ASP A 86 -1.18 0.21 29.88
C ASP A 86 -2.14 -0.74 30.62
N SER A 87 -3.17 -0.21 31.27
CA SER A 87 -4.11 -1.04 32.04
C SER A 87 -5.00 -1.86 31.11
N VAL A 88 -5.46 -1.27 30.01
CA VAL A 88 -6.23 -1.94 28.96
C VAL A 88 -5.40 -3.04 28.30
N PHE A 89 -4.12 -2.75 28.00
CA PHE A 89 -3.22 -3.73 27.40
C PHE A 89 -2.94 -4.90 28.34
N ARG A 90 -2.66 -4.63 29.63
CA ARG A 90 -2.49 -5.67 30.66
C ARG A 90 -3.74 -6.52 30.81
N ALA A 91 -4.93 -5.91 30.81
CA ALA A 91 -6.20 -6.63 30.88
C ALA A 91 -6.40 -7.57 29.67
N PHE A 92 -6.03 -7.13 28.46
CA PHE A 92 -6.03 -7.98 27.28
C PHE A 92 -5.09 -9.18 27.43
N VAL A 93 -3.82 -8.97 27.78
CA VAL A 93 -2.84 -10.07 27.91
C VAL A 93 -3.22 -11.04 29.04
N ARG A 94 -3.91 -10.56 30.09
CA ARG A 94 -4.42 -11.41 31.17
C ARG A 94 -5.69 -12.19 30.80
N SER A 95 -6.38 -11.82 29.73
CA SER A 95 -7.65 -12.46 29.37
C SER A 95 -7.46 -13.93 28.98
N ASP A 96 -8.45 -14.75 29.32
CA ASP A 96 -8.48 -16.16 28.89
C ASP A 96 -8.54 -16.28 27.36
N ASP A 97 -9.09 -15.27 26.68
CA ASP A 97 -9.11 -15.21 25.23
C ASP A 97 -7.70 -15.13 24.64
N ALA A 98 -6.85 -14.24 25.15
CA ALA A 98 -5.48 -14.13 24.69
C ALA A 98 -4.70 -15.42 24.93
N VAL A 99 -4.93 -16.11 26.06
CA VAL A 99 -4.32 -17.41 26.35
C VAL A 99 -4.83 -18.50 25.39
N ARG A 100 -6.13 -18.57 25.12
CA ARG A 100 -6.70 -19.53 24.14
C ARG A 100 -6.11 -19.35 22.76
N ARG A 101 -5.80 -18.12 22.35
CA ARG A 101 -5.23 -17.78 21.05
C ARG A 101 -3.72 -18.02 20.96
N LEU A 102 -3.04 -18.30 22.07
CA LEU A 102 -1.59 -18.44 22.12
C LEU A 102 -1.00 -19.40 21.07
N PRO A 103 -1.49 -20.63 20.87
CA PRO A 103 -0.91 -21.54 19.88
C PRO A 103 -0.94 -20.92 18.46
N ALA A 104 -2.10 -20.39 18.07
CA ALA A 104 -2.28 -19.76 16.76
C ALA A 104 -1.40 -18.50 16.59
N LEU A 105 -1.27 -17.68 17.65
CA LEU A 105 -0.40 -16.50 17.65
C LEU A 105 1.08 -16.86 17.52
N ARG A 106 1.53 -17.97 18.13
CA ARG A 106 2.92 -18.45 17.96
C ARG A 106 3.19 -18.85 16.52
N ASP A 107 2.30 -19.64 15.94
CA ASP A 107 2.45 -20.10 14.56
C ASP A 107 2.42 -18.91 13.59
N ALA A 108 1.54 -17.94 13.82
CA ALA A 108 1.51 -16.69 13.08
C ALA A 108 2.84 -15.92 13.17
N LEU A 109 3.43 -15.84 14.36
CA LEU A 109 4.69 -15.13 14.56
C LEU A 109 5.89 -15.86 13.93
N VAL A 110 5.82 -17.19 13.81
CA VAL A 110 6.79 -17.97 13.01
C VAL A 110 6.67 -17.59 11.53
N LYS A 111 5.46 -17.50 10.98
CA LYS A 111 5.24 -17.03 9.60
C LYS A 111 5.80 -15.62 9.40
N TRP A 112 5.56 -14.70 10.34
CA TRP A 112 6.10 -13.33 10.32
C TRP A 112 7.63 -13.25 10.28
N ARG A 113 8.35 -14.23 10.83
CA ARG A 113 9.82 -14.28 10.73
C ARG A 113 10.32 -14.68 9.35
N GLY A 114 9.47 -15.37 8.57
CA GLY A 114 9.81 -15.91 7.27
C GLY A 114 9.26 -15.12 6.09
N ILE A 115 8.62 -13.96 6.31
CA ILE A 115 8.11 -13.13 5.21
C ILE A 115 9.25 -12.57 4.37
N ASP A 116 9.02 -12.47 3.07
CA ASP A 116 9.96 -11.84 2.15
C ASP A 116 9.74 -10.31 2.09
N VAL A 117 10.37 -9.62 3.05
CA VAL A 117 10.33 -8.15 3.13
C VAL A 117 10.94 -7.50 1.89
N ALA A 118 12.00 -8.10 1.34
CA ALA A 118 12.68 -7.56 0.18
C ALA A 118 11.76 -7.63 -1.04
N ALA A 119 11.11 -8.76 -1.30
CA ALA A 119 10.15 -8.90 -2.39
C ALA A 119 8.93 -7.98 -2.22
N ALA A 120 8.46 -7.75 -0.99
CA ALA A 120 7.39 -6.79 -0.72
C ALA A 120 7.83 -5.35 -1.05
N ALA A 121 9.04 -4.96 -0.64
CA ALA A 121 9.59 -3.64 -0.94
C ALA A 121 9.87 -3.45 -2.44
N GLU A 122 10.37 -4.47 -3.14
CA GLU A 122 10.58 -4.44 -4.59
C GLU A 122 9.26 -4.22 -5.34
N ARG A 123 8.18 -4.90 -4.92
CA ARG A 123 6.83 -4.69 -5.50
C ARG A 123 6.33 -3.27 -5.30
N ALA A 124 6.44 -2.74 -4.08
CA ALA A 124 6.08 -1.36 -3.79
C ALA A 124 6.89 -0.38 -4.66
N GLN A 125 8.21 -0.59 -4.71
CA GLN A 125 9.15 0.27 -5.42
C GLN A 125 9.00 0.26 -6.94
N ALA A 126 8.50 -0.84 -7.52
CA ALA A 126 8.19 -0.90 -8.94
C ALA A 126 7.13 0.14 -9.36
N TYR A 127 6.34 0.65 -8.41
CA TYR A 127 5.26 1.61 -8.59
C TYR A 127 5.54 2.96 -7.94
N LEU A 128 6.80 3.25 -7.63
CA LEU A 128 7.21 4.50 -7.02
C LEU A 128 8.17 5.26 -7.96
N PRO A 129 8.13 6.61 -7.96
CA PRO A 129 9.06 7.41 -8.74
C PRO A 129 10.52 7.17 -8.34
N ASP A 130 11.45 7.43 -9.25
CA ASP A 130 12.86 7.41 -8.89
C ASP A 130 13.18 8.51 -7.85
N GLY A 131 14.08 8.19 -6.93
CA GLY A 131 14.53 9.10 -5.88
C GLY A 131 13.66 9.12 -4.63
N VAL A 132 12.50 8.44 -4.60
CA VAL A 132 11.79 8.22 -3.34
C VAL A 132 12.50 7.16 -2.49
N VAL A 133 12.42 7.33 -1.18
CA VAL A 133 13.08 6.44 -0.21
C VAL A 133 12.02 5.59 0.47
N ILE A 134 12.28 4.28 0.59
CA ILE A 134 11.47 3.38 1.42
C ILE A 134 12.28 3.06 2.67
N GLU A 135 12.10 3.87 3.71
CA GLU A 135 12.66 3.63 5.03
C GLU A 135 11.53 3.37 6.02
N ALA A 136 11.50 2.19 6.64
CA ALA A 136 10.46 1.86 7.60
C ALA A 136 10.87 0.78 8.59
N THR A 137 10.25 0.84 9.76
CA THR A 137 10.29 -0.24 10.75
C THR A 137 8.93 -0.92 10.82
N ILE A 138 8.90 -2.21 10.53
CA ILE A 138 7.71 -3.03 10.63
C ILE A 138 7.65 -3.61 12.04
N TYR A 139 6.54 -3.39 12.73
CA TYR A 139 6.25 -3.95 14.04
C TYR A 139 5.07 -4.91 13.94
N PRO A 140 5.31 -6.22 13.82
CA PRO A 140 4.27 -7.21 14.06
C PRO A 140 3.85 -7.11 15.52
N VAL A 141 2.58 -6.76 15.78
CA VAL A 141 2.06 -6.51 17.12
C VAL A 141 0.91 -7.43 17.50
N ILE A 142 0.98 -7.93 18.73
CA ILE A 142 -0.13 -8.66 19.37
C ILE A 142 -0.85 -7.68 20.29
N LYS A 143 -2.10 -7.37 19.96
CA LYS A 143 -2.96 -6.42 20.69
C LYS A 143 -4.44 -6.80 20.57
N ARG A 144 -5.29 -6.14 21.35
CA ARG A 144 -6.73 -6.41 21.38
C ARG A 144 -7.43 -6.13 20.05
N THR A 145 -7.19 -4.95 19.45
CA THR A 145 -7.89 -4.52 18.24
C THR A 145 -7.21 -5.08 16.99
N PRO A 146 -7.92 -5.80 16.10
CA PRO A 146 -7.33 -6.42 14.92
C PRO A 146 -7.21 -5.44 13.75
N ASN A 147 -6.30 -4.47 13.86
CA ASN A 147 -6.05 -3.48 12.81
C ASN A 147 -4.54 -3.21 12.62
N SER A 148 -4.15 -2.95 11.37
CA SER A 148 -2.81 -2.49 10.96
C SER A 148 -2.85 -1.02 10.54
N PHE A 149 -1.72 -0.33 10.57
CA PHE A 149 -1.63 1.11 10.26
C PHE A 149 -0.16 1.59 10.17
N VAL A 150 0.04 2.72 9.50
CA VAL A 150 1.30 3.47 9.50
C VAL A 150 1.32 4.57 10.58
N PHE A 151 2.52 4.97 11.03
CA PHE A 151 2.73 6.00 12.05
C PHE A 151 4.08 6.70 11.84
N GLU A 152 4.19 7.99 12.22
CA GLU A 152 5.44 8.79 12.14
C GLU A 152 6.08 8.83 10.74
N LEU A 153 5.25 8.86 9.67
CA LEU A 153 5.69 8.87 8.26
C LEU A 153 6.72 9.95 7.92
N ASP A 154 6.70 11.10 8.60
CA ASP A 154 7.59 12.23 8.31
C ASP A 154 8.97 12.14 8.99
N THR A 155 9.19 11.15 9.87
CA THR A 155 10.41 11.13 10.73
C THR A 155 11.06 9.75 10.80
N ASP A 156 10.44 8.79 11.47
CA ASP A 156 10.87 7.39 11.59
C ASP A 156 9.64 6.57 11.21
N PRO A 157 9.42 6.20 9.94
CA PRO A 157 8.17 5.54 9.56
C PRO A 157 8.03 4.18 10.25
N ALA A 158 6.88 3.97 10.90
CA ALA A 158 6.50 2.69 11.49
C ALA A 158 5.30 2.09 10.78
N ILE A 159 5.38 0.80 10.49
CA ILE A 159 4.26 0.00 10.00
C ILE A 159 3.86 -0.98 11.09
N PHE A 160 2.74 -0.74 11.75
CA PHE A 160 2.20 -1.66 12.76
C PHE A 160 1.31 -2.68 12.08
N MET A 161 1.74 -3.94 12.11
CA MET A 161 1.03 -5.04 11.51
C MET A 161 0.42 -5.93 12.58
N TYR A 162 -0.90 -6.05 12.60
CA TYR A 162 -1.55 -6.96 13.53
C TYR A 162 -1.17 -8.41 13.21
N VAL A 163 -0.73 -9.16 14.24
CA VAL A 163 -0.45 -10.60 14.10
C VAL A 163 -1.76 -11.37 14.04
N ASP A 164 -2.23 -11.57 12.81
CA ASP A 164 -3.45 -12.32 12.48
C ASP A 164 -3.10 -13.78 12.13
N PRO A 165 -3.50 -14.77 12.96
CA PRO A 165 -3.20 -16.18 12.69
C PRO A 165 -3.81 -16.76 11.43
N ASP A 166 -4.92 -16.18 10.97
CA ASP A 166 -5.70 -16.66 9.84
C ASP A 166 -5.14 -16.18 8.50
N ARG A 167 -4.10 -15.33 8.53
CA ARG A 167 -3.43 -14.84 7.33
C ARG A 167 -2.29 -15.77 6.93
N SER A 168 -2.18 -16.00 5.62
CA SER A 168 -1.04 -16.66 5.01
C SER A 168 0.12 -15.67 4.84
N ALA A 169 1.35 -16.18 4.68
CA ALA A 169 2.52 -15.34 4.40
C ALA A 169 2.30 -14.46 3.15
N ALA A 170 1.72 -15.03 2.09
CA ALA A 170 1.42 -14.28 0.86
C ALA A 170 0.46 -13.11 1.08
N VAL A 171 -0.55 -13.25 1.95
CA VAL A 171 -1.42 -12.11 2.32
C VAL A 171 -0.63 -11.06 3.10
N LEU A 172 0.20 -11.48 4.06
CA LEU A 172 1.02 -10.57 4.85
C LEU A 172 2.00 -9.78 3.98
N GLU A 173 2.68 -10.44 3.06
CA GLU A 173 3.61 -9.81 2.12
C GLU A 173 2.89 -8.86 1.16
N ASN A 174 1.68 -9.21 0.70
CA ASN A 174 0.86 -8.32 -0.11
C ASN A 174 0.44 -7.07 0.66
N THR A 175 -0.04 -7.22 1.89
CA THR A 175 -0.34 -6.06 2.76
C THR A 175 0.91 -5.25 3.04
N LEU A 176 2.06 -5.89 3.26
CA LEU A 176 3.31 -5.17 3.47
C LEU A 176 3.71 -4.35 2.24
N ALA A 177 3.60 -4.91 1.03
CA ALA A 177 3.87 -4.17 -0.20
C ALA A 177 2.93 -2.95 -0.37
N HIS A 178 1.66 -3.07 0.03
CA HIS A 178 0.70 -1.97 0.07
C HIS A 178 1.17 -0.85 1.02
N GLU A 179 1.51 -1.19 2.26
CA GLU A 179 1.95 -0.18 3.25
C GLU A 179 3.31 0.44 2.89
N LEU A 180 4.24 -0.33 2.31
CA LEU A 180 5.53 0.20 1.84
C LEU A 180 5.38 1.15 0.65
N HIS A 181 4.35 0.96 -0.18
CA HIS A 181 4.02 1.91 -1.25
C HIS A 181 3.62 3.26 -0.64
N HIS A 182 2.76 3.26 0.39
CA HIS A 182 2.40 4.48 1.13
C HIS A 182 3.61 5.16 1.78
N VAL A 183 4.52 4.41 2.40
CA VAL A 183 5.76 4.96 2.97
C VAL A 183 6.59 5.66 1.90
N GLY A 184 6.82 5.01 0.75
CA GLY A 184 7.59 5.63 -0.33
C GLY A 184 6.87 6.87 -0.90
N ALA A 185 5.56 6.79 -1.11
CA ALA A 185 4.75 7.89 -1.63
C ALA A 185 4.71 9.09 -0.69
N ALA A 186 4.82 8.88 0.64
CA ALA A 186 4.89 9.97 1.62
C ALA A 186 6.14 10.86 1.46
N THR A 187 7.18 10.36 0.79
CA THR A 187 8.41 11.14 0.51
C THR A 187 8.34 11.94 -0.81
N CYS A 188 7.21 11.88 -1.52
CA CYS A 188 6.98 12.69 -2.71
C CYS A 188 7.06 14.18 -2.38
N PRO A 189 7.60 15.00 -3.30
CA PRO A 189 7.47 16.44 -3.19
C PRO A 189 6.01 16.87 -3.36
N ASP A 190 5.68 18.05 -2.84
CA ASP A 190 4.37 18.65 -3.08
C ASP A 190 4.08 18.76 -4.60
N PRO A 191 2.84 18.48 -5.05
CA PRO A 191 2.49 18.59 -6.46
C PRO A 191 2.76 19.99 -7.00
N ALA A 192 3.47 20.08 -8.13
CA ALA A 192 3.83 21.35 -8.74
C ALA A 192 2.58 22.21 -9.03
N GLY A 193 2.62 23.49 -8.62
CA GLY A 193 1.51 24.43 -8.81
C GLY A 193 0.29 24.18 -7.92
N ALA A 194 0.32 23.23 -6.99
CA ALA A 194 -0.76 23.05 -6.01
C ALA A 194 -0.94 24.31 -5.13
N ASP A 195 0.14 25.03 -4.84
CA ASP A 195 0.14 26.29 -4.10
C ASP A 195 -0.65 27.41 -4.79
N THR A 196 -0.72 27.39 -6.12
CA THR A 196 -1.45 28.37 -6.95
C THR A 196 -2.97 28.18 -6.98
N LEU A 197 -3.46 27.02 -6.55
CA LEU A 197 -4.89 26.73 -6.50
C LEU A 197 -5.57 27.51 -5.34
N ASP A 198 -6.84 27.83 -5.51
CA ASP A 198 -7.65 28.40 -4.43
C ASP A 198 -7.86 27.39 -3.28
N ALA A 199 -8.33 27.87 -2.13
CA ALA A 199 -8.43 27.02 -0.94
C ALA A 199 -9.37 25.80 -1.13
N PRO A 200 -10.57 25.94 -1.75
CA PRO A 200 -11.40 24.78 -2.08
C PRO A 200 -10.72 23.78 -3.03
N ALA A 201 -10.07 24.24 -4.10
CA ALA A 201 -9.39 23.36 -5.05
C ALA A 201 -8.19 22.65 -4.41
N ARG A 202 -7.37 23.33 -3.61
CA ARG A 202 -6.28 22.69 -2.84
C ARG A 202 -6.80 21.61 -1.91
N ARG A 203 -7.92 21.86 -1.23
CA ARG A 203 -8.55 20.87 -0.36
C ARG A 203 -9.01 19.64 -1.14
N VAL A 204 -9.65 19.84 -2.29
CA VAL A 204 -10.04 18.73 -3.17
C VAL A 204 -8.83 17.95 -3.64
N VAL A 205 -7.76 18.60 -4.11
CA VAL A 205 -6.52 17.93 -4.52
C VAL A 205 -5.92 17.12 -3.36
N SER A 206 -5.89 17.68 -2.16
CA SER A 206 -5.47 16.94 -0.96
C SER A 206 -6.33 15.70 -0.74
N TRP A 207 -7.64 15.73 -0.96
CA TRP A 207 -8.51 14.57 -0.75
C TRP A 207 -8.49 13.55 -1.88
N LEU A 208 -8.14 13.99 -3.09
CA LEU A 208 -7.86 13.10 -4.21
C LEU A 208 -6.63 12.21 -3.94
N SER A 209 -5.77 12.56 -2.97
CA SER A 209 -4.71 11.66 -2.49
C SER A 209 -5.24 10.34 -1.93
N GLY A 210 -6.53 10.25 -1.58
CA GLY A 210 -7.17 8.97 -1.23
C GLY A 210 -7.06 7.91 -2.32
N PHE A 211 -6.90 8.30 -3.60
CA PHE A 211 -6.63 7.34 -4.68
C PHE A 211 -5.28 6.62 -4.55
N ALA A 212 -4.39 7.09 -3.69
CA ALA A 212 -3.17 6.35 -3.32
C ALA A 212 -3.49 4.96 -2.78
N GLU A 213 -4.65 4.76 -2.14
CA GLU A 213 -5.08 3.42 -1.69
C GLU A 213 -5.24 2.45 -2.84
N GLY A 214 -5.88 2.87 -3.93
CA GLY A 214 -6.01 2.04 -5.12
C GLY A 214 -4.70 1.81 -5.87
N MET A 215 -3.80 2.80 -5.88
CA MET A 215 -2.45 2.64 -6.44
C MET A 215 -1.59 1.68 -5.62
N ALA A 216 -1.68 1.74 -4.29
CA ALA A 216 -0.99 0.82 -3.38
C ALA A 216 -1.50 -0.62 -3.55
N VAL A 217 -2.82 -0.80 -3.77
CA VAL A 217 -3.38 -2.12 -4.13
C VAL A 217 -2.80 -2.64 -5.45
N LEU A 218 -2.68 -1.79 -6.48
CA LEU A 218 -2.09 -2.17 -7.76
C LEU A 218 -0.61 -2.55 -7.59
N ALA A 219 0.14 -1.76 -6.83
CA ALA A 219 1.54 -2.00 -6.52
C ALA A 219 1.75 -3.33 -5.78
N ALA A 220 0.93 -3.59 -4.76
CA ALA A 220 0.95 -4.83 -3.98
C ALA A 220 0.66 -6.06 -4.85
N ALA A 221 -0.33 -5.96 -5.74
CA ALA A 221 -0.66 -7.02 -6.71
C ALA A 221 0.48 -7.24 -7.73
N GLY A 222 1.32 -6.23 -7.97
CA GLY A 222 2.45 -6.28 -8.91
C GLY A 222 2.06 -6.01 -10.37
N GLY A 223 0.82 -5.61 -10.63
CA GLY A 223 0.34 -5.31 -11.98
C GLY A 223 -1.16 -5.46 -12.18
N PRO A 224 -1.69 -4.92 -13.30
CA PRO A 224 -3.12 -4.93 -13.60
C PRO A 224 -3.62 -6.32 -14.06
N HIS A 225 -2.72 -7.27 -14.25
CA HIS A 225 -3.03 -8.64 -14.65
C HIS A 225 -3.04 -9.62 -13.46
N VAL A 226 -2.76 -9.14 -12.25
CA VAL A 226 -2.86 -9.91 -11.02
C VAL A 226 -4.05 -9.38 -10.25
N HIS A 227 -4.93 -10.29 -9.81
CA HIS A 227 -6.08 -9.89 -9.01
C HIS A 227 -5.60 -9.35 -7.64
N PRO A 228 -6.10 -8.19 -7.17
CA PRO A 228 -5.77 -7.60 -5.87
C PRO A 228 -5.85 -8.57 -4.67
N HIS A 229 -6.77 -9.52 -4.74
CA HIS A 229 -7.00 -10.54 -3.72
C HIS A 229 -6.54 -11.95 -4.11
N ALA A 230 -5.58 -12.09 -5.04
CA ALA A 230 -5.07 -13.40 -5.50
C ALA A 230 -4.63 -14.34 -4.38
N SER A 231 -4.13 -13.80 -3.26
CA SER A 231 -3.71 -14.58 -2.09
C SER A 231 -4.71 -14.54 -0.92
N SER A 232 -5.77 -13.73 -1.02
CA SER A 232 -6.74 -13.53 0.07
C SER A 232 -7.77 -14.67 0.12
N PRO A 233 -8.52 -14.82 1.23
CA PRO A 233 -9.63 -15.74 1.29
C PRO A 233 -10.77 -15.33 0.33
N ALA A 234 -11.67 -16.27 0.03
CA ALA A 234 -12.70 -16.11 -1.01
C ALA A 234 -13.75 -15.03 -0.71
N ASP A 235 -13.97 -14.71 0.58
CA ASP A 235 -14.87 -13.64 1.00
C ASP A 235 -14.35 -12.26 0.58
N ALA A 236 -13.05 -12.00 0.81
CA ALA A 236 -12.40 -10.76 0.39
C ALA A 236 -12.43 -10.60 -1.13
N TRP A 237 -12.25 -11.69 -1.88
CA TRP A 237 -12.42 -11.69 -3.33
C TRP A 237 -13.84 -11.28 -3.73
N THR A 238 -14.85 -11.90 -3.12
CA THR A 238 -16.27 -11.64 -3.43
C THR A 238 -16.66 -10.19 -3.13
N VAL A 239 -16.17 -9.65 -2.00
CA VAL A 239 -16.36 -8.26 -1.61
C VAL A 239 -15.74 -7.32 -2.65
N TRP A 240 -14.49 -7.58 -3.05
CA TRP A 240 -13.81 -6.78 -4.07
C TRP A 240 -14.57 -6.74 -5.40
N GLU A 241 -15.00 -7.90 -5.90
CA GLU A 241 -15.73 -8.00 -7.18
C GLU A 241 -17.08 -7.26 -7.13
N ARG A 242 -17.79 -7.35 -6.01
CA ARG A 242 -19.01 -6.57 -5.78
C ARG A 242 -18.72 -5.07 -5.81
N ASP A 243 -17.66 -4.63 -5.13
CA ASP A 243 -17.40 -3.21 -4.93
C ASP A 243 -16.80 -2.55 -6.18
N ILE A 244 -15.95 -3.25 -6.93
CA ILE A 244 -15.40 -2.74 -8.19
C ILE A 244 -16.44 -2.65 -9.31
N ALA A 245 -17.53 -3.44 -9.24
CA ALA A 245 -18.67 -3.32 -10.14
C ALA A 245 -19.36 -1.95 -10.01
N ASN A 246 -19.23 -1.26 -8.86
CA ASN A 246 -19.80 0.07 -8.64
C ASN A 246 -19.01 1.21 -9.31
N PHE A 247 -17.90 0.92 -10.00
CA PHE A 247 -17.02 1.94 -10.61
C PHE A 247 -17.77 2.98 -11.45
N ALA A 248 -18.72 2.55 -12.30
CA ALA A 248 -19.51 3.43 -13.15
C ALA A 248 -20.39 4.40 -12.35
N THR A 249 -20.83 3.99 -11.15
CA THR A 249 -21.64 4.82 -10.24
C THR A 249 -20.82 5.63 -9.26
N ASP A 250 -19.66 5.12 -8.83
CA ASP A 250 -18.82 5.76 -7.82
C ASP A 250 -18.03 6.95 -8.38
N VAL A 251 -17.53 6.90 -9.62
CA VAL A 251 -16.83 8.05 -10.23
C VAL A 251 -17.73 9.30 -10.25
N PRO A 252 -18.96 9.28 -10.79
CA PRO A 252 -19.85 10.44 -10.72
C PRO A 252 -20.27 10.83 -9.29
N ARG A 253 -20.37 9.86 -8.36
CA ARG A 253 -20.69 10.13 -6.95
C ARG A 253 -19.56 10.90 -6.28
N MET A 254 -18.32 10.49 -6.46
CA MET A 254 -17.13 11.17 -5.96
C MET A 254 -16.98 12.56 -6.58
N GLU A 255 -17.19 12.70 -7.90
CA GLU A 255 -17.14 14.03 -8.54
C GLU A 255 -18.18 14.98 -7.96
N ARG A 256 -19.44 14.54 -7.77
CA ARG A 256 -20.48 15.37 -7.13
C ARG A 256 -20.04 15.86 -5.75
N PHE A 257 -19.49 14.96 -4.93
CA PHE A 257 -18.95 15.31 -3.62
C PHE A 257 -17.85 16.39 -3.72
N PHE A 258 -16.84 16.19 -4.58
CA PHE A 258 -15.77 17.17 -4.74
C PHE A 258 -16.27 18.52 -5.27
N ARG A 259 -17.26 18.50 -6.17
CA ARG A 259 -17.87 19.73 -6.69
C ARG A 259 -18.68 20.50 -5.64
N GLN A 260 -19.29 19.82 -4.66
CA GLN A 260 -19.92 20.49 -3.52
C GLN A 260 -18.90 21.21 -2.64
N ILE A 261 -17.67 20.66 -2.50
CA ILE A 261 -16.57 21.32 -1.80
C ILE A 261 -16.09 22.54 -2.59
N LEU A 262 -15.86 22.39 -3.91
CA LEU A 262 -15.45 23.49 -4.79
C LEU A 262 -16.48 24.64 -4.76
N ALA A 263 -17.76 24.31 -4.69
CA ALA A 263 -18.84 25.29 -4.60
C ALA A 263 -19.05 25.87 -3.19
N GLY A 264 -18.35 25.37 -2.17
CA GLY A 264 -18.51 25.79 -0.78
C GLY A 264 -19.89 25.44 -0.19
N THR A 265 -20.59 24.45 -0.74
CA THR A 265 -21.96 24.09 -0.35
C THR A 265 -22.04 22.99 0.71
N LEU A 266 -20.91 22.42 1.12
CA LEU A 266 -20.84 21.33 2.10
C LEU A 266 -20.09 21.81 3.35
N ALA A 267 -20.65 21.61 4.54
CA ALA A 267 -19.98 22.00 5.79
C ALA A 267 -18.78 21.09 6.09
N GLU A 268 -17.75 21.58 6.78
CA GLU A 268 -16.48 20.86 6.95
C GLU A 268 -16.61 19.49 7.65
N ASP A 269 -17.50 19.40 8.63
CA ASP A 269 -17.83 18.16 9.35
C ASP A 269 -18.58 17.16 8.46
N GLU A 270 -19.52 17.64 7.65
CA GLU A 270 -20.21 16.83 6.63
C GLU A 270 -19.23 16.35 5.58
N GLN A 271 -18.30 17.21 5.16
CA GLN A 271 -17.28 16.87 4.19
C GLN A 271 -16.42 15.70 4.68
N ARG A 272 -15.94 15.76 5.93
CA ARG A 272 -15.15 14.68 6.55
C ARG A 272 -15.93 13.39 6.66
N THR A 273 -17.20 13.46 7.06
CA THR A 273 -18.09 12.30 7.20
C THR A 273 -18.29 11.60 5.84
N GLN A 274 -18.57 12.37 4.79
CA GLN A 274 -18.72 11.83 3.45
C GLN A 274 -17.41 11.31 2.88
N LEU A 275 -16.27 11.97 3.15
CA LEU A 275 -14.95 11.51 2.75
C LEU A 275 -14.65 10.10 3.30
N PHE A 276 -14.88 9.88 4.61
CA PHE A 276 -14.65 8.58 5.22
C PHE A 276 -15.53 7.47 4.64
N SER A 277 -16.75 7.80 4.17
CA SER A 277 -17.62 6.83 3.49
C SER A 277 -17.05 6.31 2.15
N PHE A 278 -16.04 6.98 1.58
CA PHE A 278 -15.30 6.51 0.40
C PHE A 278 -14.06 5.69 0.76
N VAL A 279 -13.60 5.72 2.02
CA VAL A 279 -12.46 4.92 2.50
C VAL A 279 -12.95 3.53 2.91
N ASN A 280 -13.93 3.46 3.81
CA ASN A 280 -14.57 2.23 4.25
C ASN A 280 -15.93 2.49 4.92
N THR A 281 -16.74 1.43 5.03
CA THR A 281 -17.93 1.35 5.88
C THR A 281 -17.99 -0.05 6.50
N ASP A 282 -18.92 -0.29 7.43
CA ASP A 282 -19.06 -1.60 8.11
C ASP A 282 -19.21 -2.78 7.11
N ASP A 283 -19.82 -2.54 5.95
CA ASP A 283 -20.05 -3.55 4.89
C ASP A 283 -19.07 -3.46 3.72
N VAL A 284 -18.21 -2.43 3.68
CA VAL A 284 -17.29 -2.12 2.57
C VAL A 284 -15.91 -1.83 3.17
N PRO A 285 -15.09 -2.87 3.41
CA PRO A 285 -13.77 -2.71 4.05
C PRO A 285 -12.77 -1.95 3.17
N GLN A 286 -12.99 -1.90 1.85
CA GLN A 286 -12.22 -1.16 0.87
C GLN A 286 -13.17 -0.37 -0.04
N GLY A 287 -13.39 0.91 0.30
CA GLY A 287 -14.34 1.78 -0.36
C GLY A 287 -13.89 2.29 -1.74
N ALA A 288 -14.64 3.26 -2.26
CA ALA A 288 -14.40 3.82 -3.60
C ALA A 288 -12.97 4.32 -3.83
N PHE A 289 -12.28 4.83 -2.80
CA PHE A 289 -10.86 5.23 -2.96
C PHE A 289 -9.95 4.07 -3.36
N TYR A 290 -10.23 2.85 -2.87
CA TYR A 290 -9.51 1.63 -3.25
C TYR A 290 -9.92 1.18 -4.65
N THR A 291 -11.21 0.99 -4.90
CA THR A 291 -11.69 0.36 -6.15
C THR A 291 -11.62 1.31 -7.35
N VAL A 292 -12.00 2.59 -7.20
CA VAL A 292 -11.87 3.61 -8.25
C VAL A 292 -10.41 3.92 -8.51
N GLY A 293 -9.61 4.12 -7.45
CA GLY A 293 -8.17 4.35 -7.57
C GLY A 293 -7.47 3.22 -8.32
N TRP A 294 -7.73 1.96 -7.94
CA TRP A 294 -7.13 0.79 -8.57
C TRP A 294 -7.55 0.68 -10.03
N LYS A 295 -8.84 0.82 -10.33
CA LYS A 295 -9.34 0.65 -11.70
C LYS A 295 -8.84 1.74 -12.63
N MET A 296 -8.77 3.00 -12.17
CA MET A 296 -8.16 4.08 -12.95
C MET A 296 -6.68 3.78 -13.22
N ALA A 297 -5.90 3.44 -12.20
CA ALA A 297 -4.47 3.16 -12.34
C ALA A 297 -4.22 1.92 -13.24
N ALA A 298 -4.99 0.85 -13.07
CA ALA A 298 -4.89 -0.36 -13.87
C ALA A 298 -5.17 -0.10 -15.35
N LEU A 299 -6.21 0.68 -15.66
CA LEU A 299 -6.52 1.07 -17.05
C LEU A 299 -5.43 1.95 -17.65
N VAL A 300 -4.88 2.89 -16.88
CA VAL A 300 -3.74 3.72 -17.30
C VAL A 300 -2.51 2.84 -17.58
N GLU A 301 -2.15 1.90 -16.70
CA GLU A 301 -1.02 1.01 -16.94
C GLU A 301 -1.24 0.13 -18.17
N GLN A 302 -2.43 -0.44 -18.34
CA GLN A 302 -2.74 -1.30 -19.49
C GLN A 302 -2.64 -0.54 -20.82
N ALA A 303 -3.08 0.72 -20.86
CA ALA A 303 -3.11 1.51 -22.09
C ALA A 303 -1.82 2.30 -22.36
N GLN A 304 -1.15 2.78 -21.32
CA GLN A 304 -0.05 3.76 -21.40
C GLN A 304 1.24 3.31 -20.69
N GLY A 305 1.25 2.10 -20.11
CA GLY A 305 2.39 1.54 -19.40
C GLY A 305 2.55 2.03 -17.96
N ARG A 306 3.33 1.29 -17.18
CA ARG A 306 3.56 1.52 -15.74
C ARG A 306 4.14 2.89 -15.43
N GLU A 307 5.03 3.40 -16.26
CA GLU A 307 5.64 4.73 -16.08
C GLU A 307 4.59 5.85 -16.01
N SER A 308 3.45 5.70 -16.67
CA SER A 308 2.34 6.67 -16.59
C SER A 308 1.64 6.65 -15.23
N VAL A 309 1.53 5.48 -14.59
CA VAL A 309 1.03 5.36 -13.21
C VAL A 309 2.04 5.91 -12.21
N VAL A 310 3.33 5.55 -12.38
CA VAL A 310 4.41 6.03 -11.50
C VAL A 310 4.46 7.56 -11.45
N ARG A 311 4.33 8.24 -12.60
CA ARG A 311 4.26 9.72 -12.65
C ARG A 311 3.08 10.32 -11.89
N ALA A 312 2.03 9.55 -11.67
CA ALA A 312 0.82 10.00 -11.00
C ALA A 312 0.83 9.79 -9.47
N VAL A 313 1.81 9.06 -8.94
CA VAL A 313 1.90 8.76 -7.51
C VAL A 313 1.96 10.03 -6.66
N CYS A 314 2.83 10.98 -7.04
CA CYS A 314 3.02 12.21 -6.28
C CYS A 314 1.97 13.29 -6.58
N ASP A 315 1.12 13.11 -7.61
CA ASP A 315 0.12 14.10 -7.98
C ASP A 315 -1.16 13.42 -8.50
N PRO A 316 -2.23 13.35 -7.70
CA PRO A 316 -3.46 12.67 -8.09
C PRO A 316 -4.13 13.31 -9.33
N ARG A 317 -3.84 14.58 -9.65
CA ARG A 317 -4.34 15.26 -10.86
C ARG A 317 -3.81 14.60 -12.13
N VAL A 318 -2.58 14.09 -12.09
CA VAL A 318 -1.98 13.37 -13.22
C VAL A 318 -2.73 12.05 -13.46
N LEU A 319 -3.13 11.33 -12.40
CA LEU A 319 -3.94 10.11 -12.53
C LEU A 319 -5.29 10.41 -13.18
N LEU A 320 -5.98 11.46 -12.70
CA LEU A 320 -7.26 11.91 -13.24
C LEU A 320 -7.18 12.20 -14.74
N ALA A 321 -6.19 13.00 -15.15
CA ALA A 321 -5.99 13.37 -16.54
C ALA A 321 -5.66 12.15 -17.42
N ALA A 322 -4.72 11.31 -16.99
CA ALA A 322 -4.31 10.10 -17.71
C ALA A 322 -5.48 9.12 -17.86
N TYR A 323 -6.25 8.89 -16.81
CA TYR A 323 -7.44 8.05 -16.85
C TYR A 323 -8.47 8.62 -17.83
N ASN A 324 -8.76 9.93 -17.80
CA ASN A 324 -9.74 10.52 -18.71
C ASN A 324 -9.33 10.38 -20.17
N ASP A 325 -8.03 10.44 -20.48
CA ASP A 325 -7.52 10.19 -21.82
C ASP A 325 -7.76 8.74 -22.27
N VAL A 326 -7.48 7.76 -21.39
CA VAL A 326 -7.77 6.34 -21.65
C VAL A 326 -9.26 6.10 -21.82
N ALA A 327 -10.09 6.64 -20.93
CA ALA A 327 -11.54 6.46 -20.95
C ALA A 327 -12.19 7.09 -22.20
N ARG A 328 -11.70 8.25 -22.69
CA ARG A 328 -12.17 8.83 -23.96
C ARG A 328 -11.78 8.01 -25.18
N ALA A 329 -10.62 7.35 -25.15
CA ALA A 329 -10.15 6.48 -26.22
C ALA A 329 -10.81 5.09 -26.20
N HIS A 330 -11.49 4.73 -25.11
CA HIS A 330 -12.12 3.43 -24.96
C HIS A 330 -13.30 3.26 -25.95
N PRO A 331 -13.39 2.13 -26.68
CA PRO A 331 -14.44 1.92 -27.67
C PRO A 331 -15.85 2.04 -27.08
N ARG A 332 -16.69 2.88 -27.68
CA ARG A 332 -18.10 3.04 -27.28
C ARG A 332 -19.01 1.86 -27.67
N THR A 333 -18.47 0.84 -28.33
CA THR A 333 -19.20 -0.37 -28.70
C THR A 333 -19.38 -1.34 -27.53
N ASP A 334 -18.66 -1.12 -26.44
CA ASP A 334 -18.86 -1.86 -25.20
C ASP A 334 -20.16 -1.39 -24.55
N ALA A 335 -20.94 -2.34 -24.01
CA ALA A 335 -22.28 -2.08 -23.46
C ALA A 335 -22.27 -1.08 -22.29
N ASP A 336 -21.10 -0.80 -21.70
CA ASP A 336 -20.89 0.12 -20.59
C ASP A 336 -19.70 1.07 -20.88
N PRO A 337 -19.93 2.32 -21.32
CA PRO A 337 -18.86 3.29 -21.50
C PRO A 337 -18.19 3.62 -20.16
N LEU A 338 -16.87 3.80 -20.16
CA LEU A 338 -16.14 4.21 -18.97
C LEU A 338 -16.58 5.61 -18.50
N PRO A 339 -16.87 5.82 -17.19
CA PRO A 339 -17.26 7.12 -16.67
C PRO A 339 -16.10 8.12 -16.82
N LEU A 340 -16.39 9.34 -17.23
CA LEU A 340 -15.41 10.43 -17.32
C LEU A 340 -15.55 11.37 -16.14
N TRP A 341 -14.42 11.88 -15.65
CA TRP A 341 -14.40 13.12 -14.86
C TRP A 341 -14.73 14.28 -15.80
N SER A 342 -15.60 15.20 -15.39
CA SER A 342 -15.98 16.31 -16.27
C SER A 342 -14.80 17.27 -16.52
N ASP A 343 -14.73 17.84 -17.72
CA ASP A 343 -13.67 18.81 -18.07
C ASP A 343 -13.72 20.04 -17.14
N ALA A 344 -14.92 20.42 -16.69
CA ALA A 344 -15.12 21.48 -15.70
C ALA A 344 -14.48 21.13 -14.35
N PHE A 345 -14.64 19.88 -13.89
CA PHE A 345 -14.00 19.41 -12.66
C PHE A 345 -12.48 19.36 -12.81
N LEU A 346 -11.98 18.77 -13.91
CA LEU A 346 -10.53 18.70 -14.17
C LEU A 346 -9.89 20.08 -14.21
N THR A 347 -10.52 21.05 -14.88
CA THR A 347 -10.05 22.44 -14.91
C THR A 347 -10.02 23.06 -13.51
N ALA A 348 -11.09 22.86 -12.72
CA ALA A 348 -11.19 23.44 -11.38
C ALA A 348 -10.12 22.94 -10.40
N VAL A 349 -9.64 21.70 -10.56
CA VAL A 349 -8.57 21.13 -9.73
C VAL A 349 -7.17 21.27 -10.34
N GLY A 350 -7.03 21.98 -11.48
CA GLY A 350 -5.76 22.13 -12.18
C GLY A 350 -5.24 20.85 -12.85
N ALA A 351 -6.14 19.92 -13.18
CA ALA A 351 -5.88 18.72 -14.00
C ALA A 351 -6.31 18.91 -15.47
N GLY A 352 -6.89 20.06 -15.82
CA GLY A 352 -7.25 20.43 -17.19
C GLY A 352 -6.01 20.71 -18.05
N ARG A 353 -6.17 20.53 -19.37
CA ARG A 353 -5.13 20.86 -20.35
C ARG A 353 -5.08 22.34 -20.66
#